data_AF-A0A661WQZ3-F1
#
_entry.id   AF-A0A661WQZ3-F1
#
_cell.length_a   1.000
_cell.length_b   1.000
_cell.length_c   1.000
_cell.angle_alpha   90.00
_cell.angle_beta   90.00
_cell.angle_gamma   90.00
#
_symmetry.space_group_name_H-M   'P 1'
#
loop_
_entity.id
_entity.type
_entity.pdbx_description
1 polymer ?
#
loop_
_entity_poly.entity_id
_entity_poly.type
_entity_poly.pdbx_seq_one_letter_code
_entity_poly.pdbx_strand_id
1 'polypeptide(L)' 'DINKGKSAGYRIIYYLKTQTSVILVTIYSKTEQSDVSPNRIRRIVEEFERKK' A
#
# COMPACT_ATOMS: atom_id res chain seq x y z
N ASP A 1 -17.05 -10.26 10.47
CA ASP A 1 -17.47 -9.61 11.72
C ASP A 1 -16.41 -8.56 12.08
N ILE A 2 -16.76 -7.28 12.08
CA ILE A 2 -15.85 -6.17 12.39
C ILE A 2 -16.44 -5.36 13.55
N ASN A 3 -16.58 -6.00 14.71
CA ASN A 3 -16.91 -5.35 15.99
C ASN A 3 -15.70 -4.58 16.57
N LYS A 4 -15.08 -3.70 15.79
CA LYS A 4 -14.06 -2.74 16.29
C LYS A 4 -14.52 -1.35 15.91
N GLY A 5 -14.75 -0.49 16.91
CA GLY A 5 -15.20 0.90 16.73
C GLY A 5 -14.27 1.73 15.82
N LYS A 6 -14.59 3.01 15.63
CA LYS A 6 -14.07 4.03 14.67
C LYS A 6 -12.57 3.97 14.25
N SER A 7 -11.72 3.24 14.96
CA SER A 7 -10.31 2.93 14.71
C SER A 7 -10.04 1.91 13.57
N ALA A 8 -11.05 1.26 12.99
CA ALA A 8 -10.91 0.23 11.96
C ALA A 8 -10.61 0.77 10.53
N GLY A 9 -9.84 1.86 10.43
CA GLY A 9 -9.48 2.43 9.13
C GLY A 9 -8.45 1.58 8.39
N TYR A 10 -8.38 1.73 7.07
CA TYR A 10 -7.33 1.15 6.23
C TYR A 10 -6.27 2.19 5.90
N ARG A 11 -5.04 1.73 5.65
CA ARG A 11 -3.98 2.51 5.00
C ARG A 11 -3.84 2.00 3.57
N ILE A 12 -3.80 2.94 2.64
CA ILE A 12 -3.58 2.67 1.22
C ILE A 12 -2.28 3.37 0.84
N ILE A 13 -1.36 2.61 0.23
CA ILE A 13 -0.12 3.14 -0.34
C ILE A 13 -0.19 2.92 -1.84
N TYR A 14 -0.14 4.00 -2.61
CA TYR A 14 -0.11 3.98 -4.06
C TYR A 14 1.06 4.79 -4.59
N TYR A 15 1.57 4.40 -5.74
CA TYR A 15 2.64 5.06 -6.46
C TYR A 15 2.06 5.67 -7.74
N LEU A 16 2.21 7.00 -7.87
CA LEU A 16 1.81 7.75 -9.05
C LEU A 16 3.05 7.99 -9.91
N LYS A 17 3.14 7.30 -11.05
CA LYS A 17 4.30 7.42 -11.95
C LYS A 17 4.12 8.50 -13.02
N THR A 18 2.92 8.58 -13.57
CA THR A 18 2.53 9.55 -14.60
C THR A 18 1.11 10.02 -14.31
N GLN A 19 0.66 11.11 -14.95
CA GLN A 19 -0.72 11.61 -14.79
C GLN A 19 -1.81 10.58 -15.10
N THR A 20 -1.48 9.53 -15.87
CA THR A 20 -2.42 8.52 -16.35
C THR A 20 -2.21 7.14 -15.73
N SER A 21 -1.24 6.95 -14.82
CA SER A 21 -0.91 5.64 -14.27
C SER A 21 -0.72 5.68 -12.77
N VAL A 22 -1.60 4.98 -12.07
CA VAL A 22 -1.56 4.74 -10.62
C VAL A 22 -1.30 3.27 -10.38
N ILE A 23 -0.29 2.97 -9.57
CA ILE A 23 0.05 1.61 -9.16
C ILE A 23 -0.31 1.46 -7.68
N LEU A 24 -1.24 0.55 -7.37
CA LEU A 24 -1.56 0.21 -6.00
C LEU A 24 -0.44 -0.67 -5.43
N VAL A 25 0.27 -0.17 -4.41
CA VAL A 25 1.40 -0.90 -3.80
C VAL A 25 0.91 -1.86 -2.73
N THR A 26 0.08 -1.37 -1.81
CA THR A 26 -0.50 -2.21 -0.75
C THR A 26 -1.68 -1.51 -0.06
N ILE A 27 -2.59 -2.31 0.48
CA ILE A 27 -3.67 -1.89 1.38
C ILE A 27 -3.65 -2.78 2.62
N TYR A 28 -3.75 -2.19 3.81
CA TYR A 28 -3.77 -2.95 5.07
C TYR A 28 -4.62 -2.26 6.14
N SER A 29 -5.20 -3.06 7.03
CA SER A 29 -5.91 -2.55 8.19
C SER A 29 -4.94 -1.86 9.14
N LYS A 30 -5.32 -0.68 9.65
CA LYS A 30 -4.53 0.06 10.66
C LYS A 30 -4.25 -0.78 11.91
N THR A 31 -5.06 -1.80 12.16
CA THR A 31 -4.98 -2.66 13.35
C THR A 31 -4.21 -3.96 13.13
N GLU A 32 -4.04 -4.38 11.87
CA GLU A 32 -3.32 -5.63 11.54
C GLU A 32 -1.84 -5.37 11.26
N GLN A 33 -1.51 -4.16 10.80
CA GLN A 33 -0.13 -3.79 10.49
C GLN A 33 0.14 -2.33 10.85
N SER A 34 1.23 -2.13 11.59
CA SER A 34 1.68 -0.82 12.06
C SER A 34 2.37 -0.03 10.95
N ASP A 35 3.46 -0.58 10.38
CA ASP A 35 4.27 0.10 9.37
C ASP A 35 4.66 -0.82 8.19
N VAL A 36 4.88 -0.20 7.03
CA VAL A 36 5.46 -0.83 5.85
C VAL A 36 6.83 -0.21 5.63
N SER A 37 7.89 -1.03 5.58
CA SER A 37 9.24 -0.50 5.40
C SER A 37 9.40 0.16 4.03
N PRO A 38 10.09 1.31 3.94
CA PRO A 38 10.37 1.97 2.66
C PRO A 38 11.08 1.07 1.65
N ASN A 39 11.94 0.17 2.14
CA ASN A 39 12.67 -0.79 1.30
C ASN A 39 11.73 -1.80 0.64
N ARG A 40 10.68 -2.24 1.35
CA ARG A 40 9.66 -3.13 0.77
C ARG A 40 8.86 -2.43 -0.31
N ILE A 41 8.50 -1.16 -0.10
CA ILE A 41 7.79 -0.33 -1.08
C ILE A 41 8.64 -0.17 -2.35
N ARG A 42 9.93 0.20 -2.21
CA ARG A 42 10.85 0.33 -3.34
C ARG A 42 10.97 -0.96 -4.14
N ARG A 43 11.15 -2.10 -3.46
CA ARG A 43 11.25 -3.40 -4.12
C ARG A 43 9.99 -3.75 -4.93
N ILE A 44 8.79 -3.49 -4.40
CA ILE A 44 7.54 -3.73 -5.12
C ILE A 44 7.45 -2.86 -6.38
N VAL A 45 7.82 -1.58 -6.27
CA VAL A 45 7.83 -0.66 -7.42
C VAL A 45 8.86 -1.11 -8.46
N GLU A 46 10.09 -1.42 -8.06
CA GLU A 46 11.13 -1.90 -8.97
C GLU A 46 10.77 -3.23 -9.65
N GLU A 47 10.14 -4.17 -8.93
CA GLU A 47 9.65 -5.42 -9.50
C GLU A 47 8.55 -5.18 -10.53
N PHE A 48 7.64 -4.23 -10.28
CA PHE A 48 6.63 -3.83 -11.24
C PHE A 48 7.25 -3.21 -12.50
N GLU A 49 8.22 -2.32 -12.33
CA GLU A 49 8.93 -1.66 -13.42
C GLU A 49 9.74 -2.62 -14.29
N ARG A 50 10.37 -3.64 -13.70
CA ARG A 50 11.08 -4.68 -14.46
C ARG A 50 10.16 -5.60 -15.26
N LYS A 51 8.90 -5.75 -14.84
CA LYS A 51 7.91 -6.62 -15.50
C LYS A 51 7.10 -5.89 -16.59
N LYS A 52 7.27 -4.57 -16.71
CA LYS A 52 6.67 -3.76 -17.77
C LYS A 52 7.54 -3.77 -19.02
#